data_AF-A0A972G051-F1
#
_entry.id   AF-A0A972G051-F1
#
_cell.length_a   1.000
_cell.length_b   1.000
_cell.length_c   1.000
_cell.angle_alpha   90.00
_cell.angle_beta   90.00
_cell.angle_gamma   90.00
#
_symmetry.space_group_name_H-M   'P 1'
#
loop_
_entity.id
_entity.type
_entity.pdbx_description
1 polymer ?
#
loop_
_entity_poly.entity_id
_entity_poly.type
_entity_poly.pdbx_seq_one_letter_code
_entity_poly.pdbx_strand_id
1 'polypeptide(L)'
;MKHIDANTIASVAQMIRDMCGDDLDDMTLLDTLDGEIDTGDLLDALIADERAAEAMQKAIADQMKGMAERKERFARRQAASRSAMMRVMEAAGVRKAERPRATISLAVGRTKVDITDLETVPTQLCQMKKQPDRTAIKKALEAGETVPGAELVTGGDTLTVRAS
;
A
#
# COMPACT_ATOMS: atom_id res chain seq x y z
N MET A 1 4.08 35.57 -24.87
CA MET A 1 4.34 34.26 -24.24
C MET A 1 5.11 34.52 -22.95
N LYS A 2 4.77 33.81 -21.86
CA LYS A 2 5.53 33.91 -20.62
C LYS A 2 6.60 32.82 -20.72
N HIS A 3 7.82 33.23 -21.06
CA HIS A 3 8.96 32.33 -21.07
C HIS A 3 9.38 32.03 -19.62
N ILE A 4 9.73 30.77 -19.35
CA ILE A 4 10.32 30.38 -18.07
C ILE A 4 11.83 30.58 -18.17
N ASP A 5 12.42 31.11 -17.10
CA ASP A 5 13.88 31.24 -17.00
C ASP A 5 14.53 29.85 -17.07
N ALA A 6 15.60 29.71 -17.87
CA ALA A 6 16.34 28.46 -18.04
C ALA A 6 16.81 27.83 -16.71
N ASN A 7 17.07 28.63 -15.67
CA ASN A 7 17.40 28.14 -14.33
C ASN A 7 16.24 27.40 -13.65
N THR A 8 14.99 27.80 -13.92
CA THR A 8 13.80 27.15 -13.37
C THR A 8 13.49 25.86 -14.11
N ILE A 9 13.72 25.83 -15.44
CA ILE A 9 13.67 24.61 -16.25
C ILE A 9 14.68 23.58 -15.72
N ALA A 10 15.92 24.02 -15.48
CA ALA A 10 16.98 23.16 -14.95
C ALA A 10 16.69 22.65 -13.53
N SER A 11 16.07 23.47 -12.67
CA SER A 11 15.72 23.04 -11.30
C SER A 11 14.56 22.05 -11.28
N VAL A 12 13.56 22.21 -12.16
CA VAL A 12 12.47 21.25 -12.34
C VAL A 12 12.99 19.93 -12.90
N ALA A 13 13.86 19.98 -13.91
CA ALA A 13 14.52 18.80 -14.47
C ALA A 13 15.32 18.03 -13.39
N GLN A 14 16.04 18.73 -12.52
CA GLN A 14 16.75 18.12 -11.42
C GLN A 14 15.82 17.54 -10.36
N MET A 15 14.72 18.22 -10.03
CA MET A 15 13.71 17.71 -9.10
C MET A 15 13.09 16.41 -9.58
N ILE A 16 12.76 16.32 -10.87
CA ILE A 16 12.22 15.09 -11.48
C ILE A 16 13.25 13.97 -11.42
N ARG A 17 14.52 14.27 -11.75
CA ARG A 17 15.65 13.32 -11.58
C ARG A 17 15.75 12.77 -10.17
N ASP A 18 15.72 13.65 -9.18
CA ASP A 18 15.89 13.25 -7.78
C ASP A 18 14.71 12.42 -7.26
N MET A 19 13.48 12.69 -7.75
CA MET A 19 12.26 12.00 -7.31
C MET A 19 12.06 10.64 -7.98
N CYS A 20 12.40 10.52 -9.26
CA CYS A 20 12.15 9.33 -10.05
C CYS A 20 13.39 8.42 -10.22
N GLY A 21 14.60 8.90 -9.89
CA GLY A 21 15.82 8.10 -9.89
C GLY A 21 16.34 7.75 -11.30
N ASP A 22 17.12 6.67 -11.42
CA ASP A 22 17.75 6.22 -12.68
C ASP A 22 16.76 5.54 -13.65
N ASP A 23 15.49 5.36 -13.28
CA ASP A 23 14.42 4.87 -14.19
C ASP A 23 13.95 5.95 -15.19
N LEU A 24 14.69 7.05 -15.28
CA LEU A 24 14.41 8.24 -16.07
C LEU A 24 14.78 8.15 -17.55
N ASP A 25 15.45 7.08 -17.95
CA ASP A 25 15.92 6.88 -19.33
C ASP A 25 14.75 6.92 -20.36
N ASP A 26 13.50 6.75 -19.90
CA ASP A 26 12.28 6.81 -20.73
C ASP A 26 11.57 8.18 -20.72
N MET A 27 12.00 9.15 -19.90
CA MET A 27 11.35 10.47 -19.88
C MET A 27 11.78 11.32 -21.08
N THR A 28 10.96 11.28 -22.14
CA THR A 28 11.01 12.19 -23.29
C THR A 28 10.93 13.67 -22.91
N LEU A 29 10.47 13.97 -21.69
CA LEU A 29 10.41 15.31 -21.11
C LEU A 29 11.79 15.94 -20.92
N LEU A 30 12.80 15.18 -20.47
CA LEU A 30 14.13 15.73 -20.18
C LEU A 30 14.89 16.11 -21.44
N ASP A 31 14.69 15.36 -22.52
CA ASP A 31 15.24 15.67 -23.84
C ASP A 31 14.51 16.85 -24.51
N THR A 32 13.24 17.08 -24.16
CA THR A 32 12.47 18.24 -24.65
C THR A 32 12.66 19.49 -23.82
N LEU A 33 13.26 19.39 -22.62
CA LEU A 33 13.55 20.49 -21.68
C LEU A 33 14.82 21.30 -22.05
N ASP A 34 15.56 20.93 -23.11
CA ASP A 34 16.78 21.62 -23.54
C ASP A 34 16.46 22.83 -24.44
N GLY A 35 16.21 24.00 -23.83
CA GLY A 35 16.04 25.26 -24.56
C GLY A 35 15.06 26.26 -23.94
N GLU A 36 14.94 27.43 -24.57
CA GLU A 36 14.00 28.51 -24.20
C GLU A 36 12.57 28.09 -24.57
N ILE A 37 11.96 27.24 -23.76
CA ILE A 37 10.63 26.64 -23.98
C ILE A 37 9.54 27.53 -23.38
N ASP A 38 8.38 27.58 -24.02
CA ASP A 38 7.21 28.26 -23.45
C ASP A 38 6.64 27.48 -22.26
N THR A 39 6.09 28.20 -21.29
CA THR A 39 5.46 27.57 -20.11
C THR A 39 4.38 26.56 -20.50
N GLY A 40 3.61 26.85 -21.56
CA GLY A 40 2.52 25.97 -22.01
C GLY A 40 3.04 24.64 -22.53
N ASP A 41 4.04 24.68 -23.41
CA ASP A 41 4.62 23.46 -24.01
C ASP A 41 5.24 22.54 -22.95
N LEU A 42 5.89 23.12 -21.93
CA LEU A 42 6.42 22.35 -20.81
C LEU A 42 5.32 21.68 -19.97
N LEU A 43 4.22 22.41 -19.70
CA LEU A 43 3.09 21.86 -18.96
C LEU A 43 2.40 20.74 -19.76
N ASP A 44 2.24 20.90 -21.07
CA ASP A 44 1.63 19.88 -21.93
C ASP A 44 2.48 18.60 -21.96
N ALA A 45 3.81 18.73 -22.02
CA ALA A 45 4.72 17.59 -21.94
C ALA A 45 4.66 16.88 -20.58
N LEU A 46 4.61 17.63 -19.47
CA LEU A 46 4.43 17.09 -18.12
C LEU A 46 3.08 16.36 -17.94
N ILE A 47 2.01 16.91 -18.52
CA ILE A 47 0.68 16.28 -18.48
C ILE A 47 0.67 14.98 -19.29
N ALA A 48 1.30 14.97 -20.47
CA ALA A 48 1.39 13.79 -21.31
C ALA A 48 2.11 12.64 -20.60
N ASP A 49 3.23 12.94 -19.93
CA ASP A 49 3.98 11.96 -19.16
C ASP A 49 3.18 11.45 -17.96
N GLU A 50 2.57 12.34 -17.17
CA GLU A 50 1.76 11.95 -16.00
C GLU A 50 0.60 11.03 -16.40
N ARG A 51 -0.05 11.29 -17.55
CA ARG A 51 -1.10 10.42 -18.10
C ARG A 51 -0.56 9.07 -18.57
N ALA A 52 0.62 9.04 -19.20
CA ALA A 52 1.26 7.79 -19.63
C ALA A 52 1.62 6.92 -18.42
N ALA A 53 2.20 7.52 -17.38
CA ALA A 53 2.49 6.85 -16.11
C ALA A 53 1.22 6.33 -15.43
N GLU A 54 0.15 7.12 -15.37
CA GLU A 54 -1.15 6.69 -14.82
C GLU A 54 -1.73 5.48 -15.58
N ALA A 55 -1.62 5.47 -16.92
CA ALA A 55 -2.08 4.36 -17.73
C ALA A 55 -1.28 3.06 -17.45
N MET A 56 0.05 3.16 -17.35
CA MET A 56 0.90 2.01 -16.98
C MET A 56 0.61 1.54 -15.55
N GLN A 57 0.44 2.45 -14.59
CA GLN A 57 0.09 2.13 -13.22
C GLN A 57 -1.21 1.32 -13.15
N LYS A 58 -2.25 1.74 -13.90
CA LYS A 58 -3.53 1.00 -13.98
C LYS A 58 -3.34 -0.39 -14.57
N ALA A 59 -2.59 -0.52 -15.67
CA ALA A 59 -2.32 -1.80 -16.30
C ALA A 59 -1.56 -2.76 -15.35
N ILE A 60 -0.57 -2.26 -14.62
CA ILE A 60 0.18 -3.04 -13.62
C ILE A 60 -0.75 -3.47 -12.48
N ALA A 61 -1.61 -2.58 -11.99
CA ALA A 61 -2.58 -2.90 -10.93
C ALA A 61 -3.53 -4.04 -11.35
N ASP A 62 -3.99 -4.05 -12.60
CA ASP A 62 -4.82 -5.12 -13.14
C ASP A 62 -4.06 -6.46 -13.22
N GLN A 63 -2.80 -6.44 -13.65
CA GLN A 63 -1.94 -7.63 -13.63
C GLN A 63 -1.72 -8.16 -12.20
N MET A 64 -1.46 -7.25 -11.24
CA MET A 64 -1.32 -7.59 -9.83
C MET A 64 -2.57 -8.25 -9.27
N LYS A 65 -3.77 -7.76 -9.62
CA LYS A 65 -5.04 -8.38 -9.24
C LYS A 65 -5.13 -9.82 -9.76
N GLY A 66 -4.82 -10.03 -11.04
CA GLY A 66 -4.80 -11.38 -11.61
C GLY A 66 -3.80 -12.33 -10.92
N MET A 67 -2.63 -11.82 -10.53
CA MET A 67 -1.63 -12.58 -9.76
C MET A 67 -2.09 -12.86 -8.32
N ALA A 68 -2.76 -11.91 -7.67
CA ALA A 68 -3.32 -12.09 -6.34
C ALA A 68 -4.41 -13.18 -6.32
N GLU A 69 -5.31 -13.18 -7.30
CA GLU A 69 -6.31 -14.23 -7.46
C GLU A 69 -5.67 -15.61 -7.71
N ARG A 70 -4.63 -15.67 -8.55
CA ARG A 70 -3.85 -16.91 -8.77
C ARG A 70 -3.23 -17.41 -7.47
N LYS A 71 -2.58 -16.52 -6.72
CA LYS A 71 -1.98 -16.82 -5.41
C LYS A 71 -3.03 -17.37 -4.45
N GLU A 72 -4.21 -16.76 -4.39
CA GLU A 72 -5.30 -17.20 -3.54
C GLU A 72 -5.80 -18.60 -3.91
N ARG A 73 -5.95 -18.92 -5.20
CA ARG A 73 -6.31 -20.28 -5.65
C ARG A 73 -5.28 -21.33 -5.20
N PHE A 74 -3.99 -21.03 -5.30
CA PHE A 74 -2.95 -21.94 -4.82
C PHE A 74 -2.96 -22.06 -3.30
N ALA A 75 -3.24 -20.98 -2.56
CA ALA A 75 -3.40 -21.02 -1.11
C ALA A 75 -4.58 -21.92 -0.70
N ARG A 76 -5.74 -21.79 -1.37
CA ARG A 76 -6.91 -22.68 -1.14
C ARG A 76 -6.58 -24.14 -1.45
N ARG A 77 -5.88 -24.42 -2.56
CA ARG A 77 -5.43 -25.78 -2.92
C ARG A 77 -4.46 -26.35 -1.88
N GLN A 78 -3.53 -25.55 -1.38
CA GLN A 78 -2.59 -25.94 -0.34
C GLN A 78 -3.32 -26.28 0.96
N ALA A 79 -4.27 -25.44 1.39
CA ALA A 79 -5.07 -25.67 2.58
C ALA A 79 -5.92 -26.94 2.46
N ALA A 80 -6.59 -27.13 1.32
CA ALA A 80 -7.37 -28.35 1.05
C ALA A 80 -6.48 -29.61 1.08
N SER A 81 -5.29 -29.55 0.49
CA SER A 81 -4.32 -30.66 0.52
C SER A 81 -3.86 -30.98 1.95
N ARG A 82 -3.61 -29.96 2.78
CA ARG A 82 -3.27 -30.16 4.20
C ARG A 82 -4.42 -30.79 4.98
N SER A 83 -5.65 -30.32 4.77
CA SER A 83 -6.84 -30.91 5.41
C SER A 83 -7.04 -32.36 5.00
N ALA A 84 -6.85 -32.67 3.70
CA ALA A 84 -6.92 -34.05 3.21
C ALA A 84 -5.83 -34.94 3.83
N MET A 85 -4.58 -34.46 3.90
CA MET A 85 -3.49 -35.20 4.56
C MET A 85 -3.79 -35.47 6.04
N MET A 86 -4.34 -34.48 6.76
CA MET A 86 -4.77 -34.63 8.15
C MET A 86 -5.83 -35.73 8.29
N ARG A 87 -6.89 -35.68 7.48
CA ARG A 87 -7.94 -36.71 7.46
C ARG A 87 -7.42 -38.10 7.15
N VAL A 88 -6.48 -38.22 6.20
CA VAL A 88 -5.84 -39.50 5.86
C VAL A 88 -5.03 -40.04 7.03
N MET A 89 -4.25 -39.19 7.71
CA MET A 89 -3.48 -39.59 8.89
C MET A 89 -4.37 -40.01 10.06
N GLU A 90 -5.47 -39.28 10.30
CA GLU A 90 -6.48 -39.62 11.32
C GLU A 90 -7.14 -40.97 11.01
N ALA A 91 -7.61 -41.18 9.78
CA ALA A 91 -8.24 -42.43 9.36
C ALA A 91 -7.27 -43.63 9.42
N ALA A 92 -5.99 -43.41 9.13
CA ALA A 92 -4.95 -44.43 9.23
C ALA A 92 -4.43 -44.63 10.67
N GLY A 93 -4.84 -43.82 11.63
CA GLY A 93 -4.38 -43.89 13.02
C GLY A 93 -2.88 -43.58 13.21
N VAL A 94 -2.22 -42.98 12.21
CA VAL A 94 -0.78 -42.70 12.26
C VAL A 94 -0.52 -41.25 12.63
N ARG A 95 0.36 -41.04 13.62
CA ARG A 95 0.74 -39.69 14.06
C ARG A 95 1.95 -39.12 13.34
N LYS A 96 2.76 -39.97 12.68
CA LYS A 96 3.95 -39.56 11.92
C LYS A 96 4.08 -40.46 10.69
N ALA A 97 4.34 -39.86 9.54
CA ALA A 97 4.58 -40.55 8.28
C ALA A 97 5.78 -39.93 7.56
N GLU A 98 6.85 -40.69 7.38
CA GLU A 98 8.04 -40.27 6.62
C GLU A 98 7.85 -40.65 5.15
N ARG A 99 7.83 -39.67 4.26
CA ARG A 99 7.68 -39.88 2.80
C ARG A 99 8.87 -39.26 2.07
N PRO A 100 9.19 -39.72 0.85
CA PRO A 100 10.38 -39.25 0.11
C PRO A 100 10.46 -37.74 -0.12
N ARG A 101 9.31 -37.03 -0.13
CA ARG A 101 9.25 -35.57 -0.37
C ARG A 101 9.09 -34.75 0.91
N ALA A 102 8.65 -35.36 2.01
CA ALA A 102 8.41 -34.67 3.29
C ALA A 102 8.04 -35.67 4.40
N THR A 103 8.34 -35.30 5.65
CA THR A 103 7.80 -35.97 6.84
C THR A 103 6.58 -35.22 7.34
N ILE A 104 5.46 -35.92 7.50
CA ILE A 104 4.20 -35.36 8.00
C ILE A 104 4.00 -35.84 9.44
N SER A 105 3.71 -34.92 10.35
CA SER A 105 3.42 -35.23 11.76
C SER A 105 2.12 -34.55 12.21
N LEU A 106 1.29 -35.29 12.92
CA LEU A 106 0.03 -34.83 13.49
C LEU A 106 0.25 -34.53 14.98
N ALA A 107 0.39 -33.25 15.31
CA ALA A 107 0.48 -32.81 16.69
C ALA A 107 -0.85 -32.99 17.44
N VAL A 108 -0.79 -33.16 18.75
CA VAL A 108 -1.98 -33.10 19.61
C VAL A 108 -2.47 -31.65 19.63
N GLY A 109 -3.77 -31.44 19.43
CA GLY A 109 -4.38 -30.11 19.51
C GLY A 109 -4.06 -29.46 20.84
N ARG A 110 -3.57 -28.23 20.81
CA ARG A 110 -3.31 -27.46 22.04
C ARG A 110 -4.63 -26.95 22.58
N THR A 111 -4.79 -26.97 23.90
CA THR A 111 -5.92 -26.33 24.59
C THR A 111 -5.96 -24.86 24.20
N LYS A 112 -7.02 -24.45 23.49
CA LYS A 112 -7.28 -23.07 23.12
C LYS A 112 -8.45 -22.58 23.97
N VAL A 113 -8.30 -21.41 24.57
CA VAL A 113 -9.42 -20.71 25.20
C VAL A 113 -10.29 -20.15 24.06
N ASP A 114 -11.52 -20.63 23.98
CA ASP A 114 -12.54 -20.09 23.10
C ASP A 114 -13.46 -19.22 23.94
N ILE A 115 -13.47 -17.91 23.68
CA ILE A 115 -14.30 -16.96 24.43
C ILE A 115 -15.68 -16.97 23.78
N THR A 116 -16.62 -17.65 24.41
CA THR A 116 -17.99 -17.83 23.88
C THR A 116 -18.84 -16.58 24.02
N ASP A 117 -18.56 -15.73 25.02
CA ASP A 117 -19.25 -14.46 25.24
C ASP A 117 -18.28 -13.47 25.89
N LEU A 118 -18.16 -12.28 25.31
CA LEU A 118 -17.20 -11.25 25.67
C LEU A 118 -17.67 -10.40 26.86
N GLU A 119 -18.98 -10.30 27.08
CA GLU A 119 -19.57 -9.50 28.18
C GLU A 119 -19.53 -10.21 29.53
N THR A 120 -19.47 -11.54 29.52
CA THR A 120 -19.33 -12.36 30.73
C THR A 120 -17.86 -12.52 31.16
N VAL A 121 -16.89 -12.13 30.32
CA VAL A 121 -15.47 -12.18 30.67
C VAL A 121 -15.18 -11.10 31.71
N PRO A 122 -14.60 -11.47 32.87
CA PRO A 122 -14.21 -10.48 33.87
C PRO A 122 -13.30 -9.40 33.28
N THR A 123 -13.60 -8.14 33.54
CA THR A 123 -12.87 -6.97 33.02
C THR A 123 -11.37 -7.00 33.35
N GLN A 124 -10.97 -7.77 34.36
CA GLN A 124 -9.57 -8.04 34.74
C GLN A 124 -8.76 -8.73 33.63
N LEU A 125 -9.42 -9.47 32.74
CA LEU A 125 -8.79 -10.18 31.61
C LEU A 125 -8.98 -9.45 30.27
N CYS A 126 -9.64 -8.29 30.28
CA CYS A 126 -9.90 -7.47 29.10
C CYS A 126 -8.84 -6.36 28.97
N GLN A 127 -8.25 -6.22 27.78
CA GLN A 127 -7.36 -5.10 27.48
C GLN A 127 -8.16 -3.89 26.99
N MET A 128 -8.21 -2.82 27.78
CA MET A 128 -8.81 -1.54 27.39
C MET A 128 -7.81 -0.73 26.56
N LYS A 129 -8.05 -0.53 25.26
CA LYS A 129 -7.24 0.35 24.41
C LYS A 129 -7.79 1.78 24.47
N LYS A 130 -7.03 2.72 25.07
CA LYS A 130 -7.26 4.16 24.88
C LYS A 130 -6.73 4.59 23.52
N GLN A 131 -7.62 4.96 22.61
CA GLN A 131 -7.24 5.60 21.34
C GLN A 131 -7.60 7.10 21.39
N PRO A 132 -6.66 7.99 21.03
CA PRO A 132 -6.96 9.41 20.93
C PRO A 132 -7.89 9.67 19.75
N ASP A 133 -8.99 10.37 19.99
CA ASP A 133 -9.92 10.79 18.94
C ASP A 133 -9.37 12.02 18.22
N ARG A 134 -8.73 11.77 17.07
CA ARG A 134 -8.15 12.80 16.21
C ARG A 134 -9.17 13.82 15.72
N THR A 135 -10.45 13.45 15.61
CA THR A 135 -11.51 14.37 15.14
C THR A 135 -11.94 15.34 16.24
N ALA A 136 -12.05 14.87 17.48
CA ALA A 136 -12.30 15.72 18.62
C ALA A 136 -11.11 16.66 18.90
N ILE A 137 -9.88 16.14 18.80
CA ILE A 137 -8.65 16.93 18.95
C ILE A 137 -8.56 18.02 17.88
N LYS A 138 -8.85 17.69 16.62
CA LYS A 138 -8.86 18.68 15.52
C LYS A 138 -9.90 19.77 15.75
N LYS A 139 -11.12 19.42 16.18
CA LYS A 139 -12.17 20.41 16.50
C LYS A 139 -11.79 21.31 17.67
N ALA A 140 -11.18 20.76 18.73
CA ALA A 140 -10.73 21.54 19.88
C ALA A 140 -9.61 22.53 19.50
N LEU A 141 -8.64 22.07 18.70
CA LEU A 141 -7.57 22.93 18.18
C LEU A 141 -8.08 24.01 17.21
N GLU A 142 -9.05 23.69 16.35
CA GLU A 142 -9.70 24.67 15.45
C GLU A 142 -10.58 25.68 16.21
N ALA A 143 -11.14 25.28 17.35
CA ALA A 143 -11.91 26.15 18.24
C ALA A 143 -11.04 27.06 19.14
N GLY A 144 -9.71 26.94 19.04
CA GLY A 144 -8.76 27.74 19.81
C GLY A 144 -8.41 27.18 21.20
N GLU A 145 -8.84 25.96 21.54
CA GLU A 145 -8.41 25.27 22.75
C GLU A 145 -7.05 24.59 22.52
N THR A 146 -6.14 24.74 23.48
CA THR A 146 -4.83 24.07 23.42
C THR A 146 -4.94 22.63 23.90
N VAL A 147 -4.66 21.67 23.02
CA VAL A 147 -4.57 20.25 23.37
C VAL A 147 -3.09 19.88 23.56
N PRO A 148 -2.65 19.52 24.78
CA PRO A 148 -1.27 19.08 25.01
C PRO A 148 -0.92 17.89 24.13
N GLY A 149 0.07 18.05 23.24
CA GLY A 149 0.56 17.00 22.35
C GLY A 149 -0.10 16.92 20.96
N ALA A 150 -0.87 17.92 20.55
CA ALA A 150 -1.39 18.01 19.18
C ALA A 150 -1.26 19.44 18.62
N GLU A 151 -0.73 19.55 17.41
CA GLU A 151 -0.54 20.82 16.69
C GLU A 151 -1.22 20.77 15.33
N LEU A 152 -1.78 21.92 14.91
CA LEU A 152 -2.31 22.10 13.55
C LEU A 152 -1.15 22.48 12.62
N VAL A 153 -0.79 21.58 11.71
CA VAL A 153 0.18 21.84 10.66
C VAL A 153 -0.57 21.97 9.34
N THR A 154 -0.44 23.12 8.67
CA THR A 154 -0.94 23.31 7.30
C THR A 154 0.00 22.58 6.34
N GLY A 155 -0.54 21.59 5.62
CA GLY A 155 0.21 20.91 4.56
C GLY A 155 0.50 21.83 3.36
N GLY A 156 1.42 21.43 2.49
CA GLY A 156 1.73 22.17 1.27
C GLY A 156 0.57 22.22 0.27
N ASP A 157 0.67 23.16 -0.68
CA ASP A 157 -0.32 23.33 -1.75
C ASP A 157 -0.46 22.05 -2.60
N THR A 158 -1.70 21.73 -2.98
CA THR A 158 -2.02 20.51 -3.73
C THR A 158 -2.37 20.83 -5.18
N LEU A 159 -1.64 20.25 -6.13
CA LEU A 159 -1.98 20.29 -7.55
C LEU A 159 -3.15 19.33 -7.85
N THR A 160 -4.14 19.76 -8.63
CA THR A 160 -5.22 18.89 -9.11
C THR A 160 -5.30 18.96 -10.64
N VAL A 161 -5.06 17.84 -11.32
CA VAL A 161 -5.26 17.70 -12.77
C VAL A 161 -6.62 17.04 -13.02
N ARG A 162 -7.52 17.72 -13.73
CA ARG A 162 -8.83 17.16 -14.15
C ARG A 162 -8.88 17.08 -15.66
N ALA A 163 -9.03 15.88 -16.19
CA ALA A 163 -9.37 15.65 -17.58
C ALA A 163 -10.91 15.49 -17.71
N SER A 164 -11.48 16.11 -18.75
CA SER A 164 -12.87 15.93 -19.17
C SER A 164 -13.04 14.69 -20.05
#